data_AF-A0A8S0R4K8-F1
#
_entry.id   AF-A0A8S0R4K8-F1
#
_cell.length_a   1.000
_cell.length_b   1.000
_cell.length_c   1.000
_cell.angle_alpha   90.00
_cell.angle_beta   90.00
_cell.angle_gamma   90.00
#
_symmetry.space_group_name_H-M   'P 1'
#
loop_
_entity.id
_entity.type
_entity.pdbx_description
1 polymer ?
#
loop_
_entity_poly.entity_id
_entity_poly.type
_entity_poly.pdbx_seq_one_letter_code
_entity_poly.pdbx_strand_id
1 'polypeptide(L)'
;MEAANEAKQLILKDNKTARLGVLKLDLASPKSVKAFANNFITRNLPFNILMTTYVFSLLLQHIRYSDKKAYGQSKLANILHATELSRRLQAGGANITVNSVHPGFENYKSLDSRDILLFSEHEPNEQYSDLGTATTCYVALHPSLKGVSGKYFVDYNEFKSSTFARDEDLEKRLWDFSNKLVDVAQNT
;
A
#
# COMPACT_ATOMS: atom_id res chain seq x y z
N MET A 1 -4.61 -14.93 -14.03
CA MET A 1 -5.70 -14.21 -14.72
C MET A 1 -7.06 -14.81 -14.45
N GLU A 2 -7.14 -16.14 -14.33
CA GLU A 2 -8.36 -16.87 -13.97
C GLU A 2 -9.04 -16.33 -12.71
N ALA A 3 -8.36 -16.34 -11.56
CA ALA A 3 -8.90 -15.80 -10.31
C ALA A 3 -9.41 -14.35 -10.41
N ALA A 4 -8.75 -13.49 -11.20
CA ALA A 4 -9.19 -12.11 -11.40
C ALA A 4 -10.49 -12.03 -12.23
N ASN A 5 -10.66 -12.93 -13.21
CA ASN A 5 -11.89 -13.02 -13.98
C ASN A 5 -13.03 -13.61 -13.16
N GLU A 6 -12.76 -14.60 -12.29
CA GLU A 6 -13.74 -15.13 -11.35
C GLU A 6 -14.23 -14.05 -10.39
N ALA A 7 -13.31 -13.30 -9.76
CA ALA A 7 -13.65 -12.17 -8.91
C ALA A 7 -14.51 -11.13 -9.65
N LYS A 8 -14.17 -10.83 -10.91
CA LYS A 8 -14.99 -9.96 -11.77
C LYS A 8 -16.42 -10.49 -11.95
N GLN A 9 -16.61 -11.80 -12.16
CA GLN A 9 -17.95 -12.37 -12.29
C GLN A 9 -18.75 -12.27 -11.00
N LEU A 10 -18.11 -12.52 -9.85
CA LEU A 10 -18.74 -12.37 -8.54
C LEU A 10 -19.21 -10.92 -8.32
N ILE A 11 -18.35 -9.94 -8.58
CA ILE A 11 -18.73 -8.52 -8.42
C ILE A 11 -19.86 -8.13 -9.38
N LEU A 12 -19.87 -8.62 -10.63
CA LEU A 12 -20.95 -8.32 -11.59
C LEU A 12 -22.28 -8.97 -11.24
N LYS A 13 -22.26 -10.10 -10.51
CA LYS A 13 -23.48 -10.72 -9.99
C LYS A 13 -24.17 -9.80 -8.99
N ASP A 14 -23.38 -9.15 -8.13
CA ASP A 14 -23.88 -8.27 -7.06
C ASP A 14 -24.13 -6.84 -7.56
N ASN A 15 -23.31 -6.35 -8.51
CA ASN A 15 -23.44 -5.05 -9.14
C ASN A 15 -23.32 -5.15 -10.66
N LYS A 16 -24.45 -5.37 -11.32
CA LYS A 16 -24.55 -5.54 -12.78
C LYS A 16 -24.10 -4.32 -13.59
N THR A 17 -24.05 -3.14 -12.97
CA THR A 17 -23.67 -1.88 -13.63
C THR A 17 -22.19 -1.54 -13.45
N ALA A 18 -21.45 -2.31 -12.65
CA ALA A 18 -20.03 -2.07 -12.39
C ALA A 18 -19.20 -2.20 -13.68
N ARG A 19 -18.32 -1.23 -13.92
CA ARG A 19 -17.41 -1.22 -15.07
C ARG A 19 -16.05 -1.77 -14.65
N LEU A 20 -15.86 -3.07 -14.85
CA LEU A 20 -14.66 -3.79 -14.39
C LEU A 20 -13.69 -4.10 -15.53
N GLY A 21 -12.47 -3.57 -15.41
CA GLY A 21 -11.33 -3.91 -16.25
C GLY A 21 -10.40 -4.87 -15.52
N VAL A 22 -9.97 -5.93 -16.21
CA VAL A 22 -8.96 -6.86 -15.69
C VAL A 22 -7.70 -6.68 -16.52
N LEU A 23 -6.58 -6.47 -15.84
CA LEU A 23 -5.29 -6.16 -16.45
C LEU A 23 -4.20 -7.03 -15.83
N LYS A 24 -3.31 -7.56 -16.67
CA LYS A 24 -2.15 -8.33 -16.21
C LYS A 24 -1.07 -7.37 -15.72
N LEU A 25 -0.56 -7.60 -14.53
CA LEU A 25 0.55 -6.86 -13.92
C LEU A 25 1.49 -7.85 -13.23
N ASP A 26 2.74 -7.87 -13.67
CA ASP A 26 3.84 -8.50 -12.95
C ASP A 26 4.71 -7.41 -12.34
N LEU A 27 4.69 -7.31 -11.01
CA LEU A 27 5.43 -6.27 -10.27
C LEU A 27 6.93 -6.53 -10.24
N ALA A 28 7.36 -7.77 -10.46
CA ALA A 28 8.78 -8.11 -10.53
C ALA A 28 9.41 -7.66 -11.86
N SER A 29 8.59 -7.27 -12.84
CA SER A 29 9.04 -6.86 -14.17
C SER A 29 8.77 -5.37 -14.41
N PRO A 30 9.80 -4.50 -14.41
CA PRO A 30 9.64 -3.09 -14.79
C PRO A 30 9.02 -2.90 -16.17
N LYS A 31 9.30 -3.80 -17.10
CA LYS A 31 8.68 -3.84 -18.44
C LYS A 31 7.18 -4.08 -18.32
N SER A 32 6.74 -5.03 -17.48
CA SER A 32 5.31 -5.26 -17.23
C SER A 32 4.63 -4.09 -16.52
N VAL A 33 5.29 -3.46 -15.55
CA VAL A 33 4.75 -2.29 -14.84
C VAL A 33 4.55 -1.12 -15.82
N LYS A 34 5.54 -0.83 -16.65
CA LYS A 34 5.45 0.21 -17.70
C LYS A 34 4.37 -0.11 -18.73
N ALA A 35 4.30 -1.36 -19.20
CA ALA A 35 3.27 -1.79 -20.14
C ALA A 35 1.86 -1.66 -19.55
N PHE A 36 1.69 -2.00 -18.28
CA PHE A 36 0.43 -1.82 -17.56
C PHE A 36 0.04 -0.34 -17.47
N ALA A 37 0.97 0.52 -17.03
CA ALA A 37 0.72 1.96 -16.91
C ALA A 37 0.34 2.58 -18.28
N ASN A 38 1.11 2.26 -19.33
CA ASN A 38 0.81 2.70 -20.69
C ASN A 38 -0.54 2.20 -21.18
N ASN A 39 -0.88 0.93 -20.93
CA ASN A 39 -2.20 0.39 -21.28
C ASN A 39 -3.34 1.11 -20.56
N PHE A 40 -3.13 1.52 -19.31
CA PHE A 40 -4.14 2.28 -18.58
C PHE A 40 -4.28 3.70 -19.15
N ILE A 41 -3.17 4.40 -19.39
CA ILE A 41 -3.15 5.76 -19.95
C ILE A 41 -3.86 5.80 -21.31
N THR A 42 -3.61 4.83 -22.19
CA THR A 42 -4.25 4.78 -23.52
C THR A 42 -5.76 4.57 -23.49
N ARG A 43 -6.32 4.08 -22.38
CA ARG A 43 -7.78 3.95 -22.22
C ARG A 43 -8.48 5.28 -22.00
N ASN A 44 -7.73 6.34 -21.68
CA ASN A 44 -8.26 7.69 -21.42
C ASN A 44 -9.42 7.68 -20.40
N LEU A 45 -9.28 6.86 -19.35
CA LEU A 45 -10.24 6.77 -18.24
C LEU A 45 -9.81 7.71 -17.12
N PRO A 46 -10.77 8.26 -16.34
CA PRO A 46 -10.43 9.07 -15.17
C PRO A 46 -9.68 8.22 -14.14
N PHE A 47 -8.55 8.72 -13.67
CA PHE A 47 -7.74 8.10 -12.63
C PHE A 47 -7.86 8.91 -11.34
N ASN A 48 -8.80 8.50 -10.49
CA ASN A 48 -9.11 9.26 -9.27
C ASN A 48 -8.41 8.69 -8.03
N ILE A 49 -8.25 7.36 -7.97
CA ILE A 49 -7.74 6.66 -6.80
C ILE A 49 -6.80 5.54 -7.24
N LEU A 50 -5.63 5.50 -6.61
CA LEU A 50 -4.69 4.39 -6.68
C LEU A 50 -4.56 3.76 -5.29
N MET A 51 -4.77 2.45 -5.19
CA MET A 51 -4.52 1.69 -3.98
C MET A 51 -3.35 0.74 -4.23
N THR A 52 -2.26 0.89 -3.47
CA THR A 52 -1.08 0.03 -3.56
C THR A 52 -0.96 -0.83 -2.32
N THR A 53 -1.16 -2.14 -2.46
CA THR A 53 -0.98 -3.11 -1.37
C THR A 53 0.15 -4.07 -1.76
N TYR A 54 1.39 -3.67 -1.49
CA TYR A 54 2.55 -4.51 -1.82
C TYR A 54 3.43 -4.76 -0.60
N VAL A 55 4.14 -5.89 -0.65
CA VAL A 55 5.14 -6.28 0.33
C VAL A 55 6.47 -6.33 -0.40
N PHE A 56 7.37 -5.41 -0.07
CA PHE A 56 8.70 -5.34 -0.66
C PHE A 56 9.73 -5.93 0.31
N SER A 57 9.97 -7.24 0.20
CA SER A 57 11.01 -7.91 0.99
C SER A 57 12.37 -7.72 0.32
N LEU A 58 13.01 -6.57 0.55
CA LEU A 58 14.33 -6.29 -0.02
C LEU A 58 15.23 -5.60 1.00
N LEU A 59 15.40 -6.24 2.15
CA LEU A 59 16.48 -5.94 3.08
C LEU A 59 16.98 -7.26 3.67
N LEU A 60 18.30 -7.42 3.69
CA LEU A 60 19.10 -8.55 4.25
C LEU A 60 19.49 -9.66 3.25
N GLN A 61 20.37 -9.34 2.29
CA GLN A 61 21.15 -10.35 1.56
C GLN A 61 22.29 -10.97 2.40
N HIS A 62 22.58 -10.46 3.61
CA HIS A 62 23.78 -10.84 4.37
C HIS A 62 23.54 -11.26 5.84
N ILE A 63 22.28 -11.36 6.30
CA ILE A 63 21.95 -11.81 7.66
C ILE A 63 20.81 -12.82 7.52
N ARG A 64 20.84 -13.91 8.31
CA ARG A 64 19.80 -14.95 8.32
C ARG A 64 18.42 -14.33 8.16
N TYR A 65 17.78 -14.65 7.04
CA TYR A 65 16.48 -14.11 6.67
C TYR A 65 15.48 -14.39 7.80
N SER A 66 14.70 -13.38 8.16
CA SER A 66 13.64 -13.49 9.14
C SER A 66 12.38 -12.90 8.54
N ASP A 67 11.43 -13.76 8.21
CA ASP A 67 10.18 -13.42 7.53
C ASP A 67 9.47 -12.25 8.20
N LYS A 68 9.43 -12.27 9.54
CA LYS A 68 8.78 -11.26 10.39
C LYS A 68 9.48 -9.90 10.29
N LYS A 69 10.82 -9.89 10.36
CA LYS A 69 11.61 -8.65 10.25
C LYS A 69 11.51 -8.08 8.85
N ALA A 70 11.61 -8.92 7.83
CA ALA A 70 11.49 -8.51 6.44
C ALA A 70 10.10 -7.95 6.13
N TYR A 71 9.05 -8.58 6.66
CA TYR A 71 7.68 -8.08 6.56
C TYR A 71 7.51 -6.73 7.27
N GLY A 72 7.98 -6.61 8.52
CA GLY A 72 7.93 -5.35 9.27
C GLY A 72 8.68 -4.21 8.56
N GLN A 73 9.86 -4.50 8.00
CA GLN A 73 10.62 -3.55 7.18
C GLN A 73 9.87 -3.15 5.91
N SER A 74 9.20 -4.11 5.25
CA SER A 74 8.36 -3.82 4.07
C SER A 74 7.21 -2.86 4.42
N LYS A 75 6.55 -3.06 5.57
CA LYS A 75 5.46 -2.19 6.02
C LYS A 75 5.95 -0.81 6.44
N LEU A 76 7.08 -0.73 7.13
CA LEU A 76 7.76 0.53 7.42
C LEU A 76 8.10 1.27 6.12
N ALA A 77 8.65 0.57 5.13
CA ALA A 77 8.99 1.16 3.83
C ALA A 77 7.75 1.73 3.10
N ASN A 78 6.60 1.07 3.17
CA ASN A 78 5.36 1.61 2.60
C ASN A 78 4.95 2.94 3.25
N ILE A 79 5.04 3.06 4.59
CA ILE A 79 4.69 4.30 5.30
C ILE A 79 5.66 5.42 4.91
N LEU A 80 6.97 5.15 4.98
CA LEU A 80 8.01 6.10 4.60
C LEU A 80 7.85 6.57 3.15
N HIS A 81 7.58 5.65 2.23
CA HIS A 81 7.39 5.96 0.82
C HIS A 81 6.15 6.82 0.58
N ALA A 82 5.02 6.52 1.24
CA ALA A 82 3.80 7.31 1.12
C ALA A 82 4.00 8.75 1.63
N THR A 83 4.70 8.93 2.75
CA THR A 83 5.00 10.25 3.32
C THR A 83 5.92 11.05 2.38
N GLU A 84 7.01 10.45 1.89
CA GLU A 84 7.92 11.13 0.97
C GLU A 84 7.27 11.44 -0.39
N LEU A 85 6.44 10.52 -0.90
CA LEU A 85 5.66 10.74 -2.12
C LEU A 85 4.70 11.92 -1.95
N SER A 86 3.98 11.99 -0.83
CA SER A 86 3.12 13.13 -0.48
C SER A 86 3.90 14.43 -0.54
N ARG A 87 5.04 14.49 0.15
CA ARG A 87 5.88 15.69 0.23
C ARG A 87 6.34 16.16 -1.16
N ARG A 88 6.77 15.23 -2.01
CA ARG A 88 7.23 15.53 -3.38
C ARG A 88 6.12 16.01 -4.29
N LEU A 89 4.96 15.36 -4.27
CA LEU A 89 3.80 15.75 -5.08
C LEU A 89 3.29 17.14 -4.68
N GLN A 90 3.20 17.42 -3.39
CA GLN A 90 2.82 18.74 -2.88
C GLN A 90 3.83 19.83 -3.25
N ALA A 91 5.13 19.54 -3.12
CA ALA A 91 6.18 20.48 -3.55
C ALA A 91 6.12 20.78 -5.06
N GLY A 92 5.66 19.83 -5.87
CA GLY A 92 5.40 20.01 -7.30
C GLY A 92 4.05 20.67 -7.64
N GLY A 93 3.24 21.03 -6.64
CA GLY A 93 1.91 21.63 -6.84
C GLY A 93 0.85 20.66 -7.35
N ALA A 94 1.09 19.34 -7.25
CA ALA A 94 0.11 18.34 -7.68
C ALA A 94 -1.09 18.32 -6.72
N ASN A 95 -2.30 18.35 -7.26
CA ASN A 95 -3.53 18.18 -6.49
C ASN A 95 -3.81 16.69 -6.23
N ILE A 96 -2.89 16.04 -5.51
CA ILE A 96 -2.93 14.60 -5.18
C ILE A 96 -2.65 14.46 -3.68
N THR A 97 -3.45 13.66 -2.98
CA THR A 97 -3.17 13.24 -1.60
C THR A 97 -2.66 11.80 -1.57
N VAL A 98 -1.75 11.51 -0.64
CA VAL A 98 -1.15 10.19 -0.45
C VAL A 98 -1.13 9.89 1.03
N ASN A 99 -1.79 8.82 1.47
CA ASN A 99 -1.86 8.40 2.86
C ASN A 99 -1.58 6.89 2.97
N SER A 100 -1.13 6.46 4.15
CA SER A 100 -0.97 5.05 4.48
C SER A 100 -2.10 4.58 5.38
N VAL A 101 -2.56 3.35 5.16
CA VAL A 101 -3.67 2.75 5.93
C VAL A 101 -3.22 1.41 6.49
N HIS A 102 -3.45 1.21 7.78
CA HIS A 102 -3.44 -0.10 8.40
C HIS A 102 -4.83 -0.72 8.30
N PRO A 103 -4.98 -1.97 7.84
CA PRO A 103 -6.27 -2.61 7.69
C PRO A 103 -6.96 -3.00 9.02
N GLY A 104 -6.55 -2.44 10.16
CA GLY A 104 -6.96 -2.90 11.50
C GLY A 104 -6.31 -4.23 11.90
N PHE A 105 -6.60 -4.70 13.12
CA PHE A 105 -6.13 -5.99 13.63
C PHE A 105 -7.05 -7.12 13.14
N GLU A 106 -6.94 -7.50 11.87
CA GLU A 106 -7.55 -8.76 11.45
C GLU A 106 -6.92 -9.92 12.24
N ASN A 107 -7.77 -10.81 12.74
CA ASN A 107 -7.38 -12.04 13.42
C ASN A 107 -6.22 -12.73 12.70
N TYR A 108 -5.01 -12.55 13.22
CA TYR A 108 -3.83 -13.33 12.85
C TYR A 108 -3.99 -14.77 13.37
N LYS A 109 -5.04 -15.48 12.95
CA LYS A 109 -5.28 -16.90 13.25
C LYS A 109 -4.18 -17.81 12.69
N SER A 110 -3.23 -17.28 11.91
CA SER A 110 -2.10 -18.00 11.32
C SER A 110 -0.72 -17.55 11.83
N LEU A 111 -0.62 -16.59 12.76
CA LEU A 111 0.66 -16.22 13.35
C LEU A 111 0.80 -16.82 14.76
N ASP A 112 1.98 -17.36 15.05
CA ASP A 112 2.33 -17.87 16.38
C ASP A 112 2.12 -16.75 17.41
N SER A 113 1.51 -17.08 18.54
CA SER A 113 1.22 -16.23 19.72
C SER A 113 2.31 -15.21 20.13
N ARG A 114 3.57 -15.42 19.72
CA ARG A 114 4.70 -14.51 19.92
C ARG A 114 4.77 -13.33 18.94
N ASP A 115 4.05 -13.37 17.83
CA ASP A 115 3.97 -12.29 16.83
C ASP A 115 3.03 -11.17 17.22
N ILE A 116 2.05 -11.50 18.07
CA ILE A 116 1.10 -10.56 18.66
C ILE A 116 1.84 -9.54 19.54
N LEU A 117 2.93 -9.96 20.20
CA LEU A 117 3.71 -9.09 21.09
C LEU A 117 4.51 -7.99 20.39
N LEU A 118 4.82 -8.11 19.09
CA LEU A 118 5.58 -7.08 18.37
C LEU A 118 4.72 -5.87 17.96
N PHE A 119 3.40 -5.96 18.10
CA PHE A 119 2.43 -4.94 17.66
C PHE A 119 1.45 -4.45 18.76
N SER A 120 1.70 -4.80 20.03
CA SER A 120 1.10 -4.26 21.28
C SER A 120 -0.32 -4.71 21.72
N GLU A 121 -0.35 -5.14 23.00
CA GLU A 121 -1.36 -5.11 24.11
C GLU A 121 -2.88 -5.30 23.94
N HIS A 122 -3.48 -5.50 22.76
CA HIS A 122 -4.96 -5.65 22.68
C HIS A 122 -5.41 -7.00 22.08
N GLU A 123 -6.45 -7.57 22.70
CA GLU A 123 -7.03 -8.88 22.39
C GLU A 123 -7.76 -8.90 21.02
N PRO A 124 -7.68 -10.00 20.23
CA PRO A 124 -8.33 -10.11 18.92
C PRO A 124 -9.86 -10.30 19.03
N ASN A 125 -10.62 -9.76 18.06
CA ASN A 125 -12.08 -9.89 17.99
C ASN A 125 -12.53 -10.20 16.54
N GLU A 126 -13.62 -10.94 16.32
CA GLU A 126 -13.99 -11.47 14.99
C GLU A 126 -14.54 -10.46 13.97
N GLN A 127 -14.65 -9.18 14.34
CA GLN A 127 -15.30 -8.13 13.53
C GLN A 127 -14.35 -7.33 12.59
N TYR A 128 -13.06 -7.68 12.53
CA TYR A 128 -12.03 -6.80 11.96
C TYR A 128 -11.80 -6.87 10.44
N SER A 129 -12.32 -7.86 9.69
CA SER A 129 -12.01 -7.95 8.23
C SER A 129 -12.71 -6.90 7.36
N ASP A 130 -13.89 -6.44 7.76
CA ASP A 130 -14.59 -5.37 7.04
C ASP A 130 -13.96 -4.00 7.34
N LEU A 131 -13.23 -3.88 8.46
CA LEU A 131 -12.69 -2.62 8.99
C LEU A 131 -11.51 -2.09 8.17
N GLY A 132 -10.66 -2.98 7.64
CA GLY A 132 -9.53 -2.58 6.81
C GLY A 132 -9.94 -2.06 5.44
N THR A 133 -10.92 -2.71 4.81
CA THR A 133 -11.52 -2.24 3.56
C THR A 133 -12.23 -0.91 3.78
N ALA A 134 -12.99 -0.79 4.86
CA ALA A 134 -13.74 0.42 5.16
C ALA A 134 -12.84 1.62 5.53
N THR A 135 -11.75 1.41 6.28
CA THR A 135 -10.76 2.48 6.55
C THR A 135 -10.13 2.97 5.25
N THR A 136 -9.79 2.06 4.33
CA THR A 136 -9.25 2.44 3.01
C THR A 136 -10.25 3.30 2.22
N CYS A 137 -11.52 2.89 2.18
CA CYS A 137 -12.59 3.67 1.54
C CYS A 137 -12.79 5.03 2.20
N TYR A 138 -12.79 5.10 3.54
CA TYR A 138 -12.90 6.36 4.28
C TYR A 138 -11.75 7.31 3.93
N VAL A 139 -10.51 6.83 3.96
CA VAL A 139 -9.32 7.63 3.66
C VAL A 139 -9.31 8.13 2.21
N ALA A 140 -9.81 7.31 1.28
CA ALA A 140 -9.83 7.66 -0.14
C ALA A 140 -11.01 8.59 -0.54
N LEU A 141 -12.16 8.52 0.15
CA LEU A 141 -13.41 9.10 -0.33
C LEU A 141 -14.05 10.14 0.59
N HIS A 142 -13.72 10.15 1.89
CA HIS A 142 -14.49 10.96 2.83
C HIS A 142 -14.16 12.46 2.70
N PRO A 143 -15.17 13.36 2.56
CA PRO A 143 -14.93 14.79 2.33
C PRO A 143 -14.10 15.50 3.40
N SER A 144 -14.15 15.02 4.66
CA SER A 144 -13.34 15.58 5.75
C SER A 144 -11.83 15.42 5.54
N LEU A 145 -11.42 14.48 4.68
CA LEU A 145 -10.01 14.21 4.37
C LEU A 145 -9.54 14.90 3.09
N LYS A 146 -10.35 15.80 2.51
CA LYS A 146 -9.93 16.62 1.39
C LYS A 146 -8.68 17.43 1.75
N GLY A 147 -7.59 17.20 1.00
CA GLY A 147 -6.30 17.85 1.23
C GLY A 147 -5.45 17.22 2.35
N VAL A 148 -5.96 16.22 3.06
CA VAL A 148 -5.19 15.49 4.07
C VAL A 148 -4.24 14.52 3.36
N SER A 149 -2.94 14.68 3.58
CA SER A 149 -1.89 13.91 2.91
C SER A 149 -0.70 13.69 3.83
N GLY A 150 0.08 12.63 3.58
CA GLY A 150 1.24 12.22 4.37
C GLY A 150 0.88 11.65 5.73
N LYS A 151 -0.36 11.19 5.92
CA LYS A 151 -0.87 10.68 7.20
C LYS A 151 -0.96 9.16 7.22
N TYR A 152 -0.96 8.61 8.43
CA TYR A 152 -1.14 7.19 8.70
C TYR A 152 -2.46 6.97 9.44
N PHE A 153 -3.29 6.05 8.95
CA PHE A 153 -4.61 5.78 9.50
C PHE A 153 -4.76 4.35 10.00
N VAL A 154 -5.45 4.19 11.12
CA VAL A 154 -5.88 2.93 11.71
C VAL A 154 -7.32 3.11 12.17
N ASP A 155 -8.21 2.20 11.79
CA ASP A 155 -9.62 2.20 12.22
C ASP A 155 -10.28 3.60 12.11
N TYR A 156 -10.20 4.19 10.91
CA TYR A 156 -10.70 5.54 10.55
C TYR A 156 -10.02 6.74 11.24
N ASN A 157 -9.05 6.52 12.11
CA ASN A 157 -8.40 7.58 12.88
C ASN A 157 -6.97 7.85 12.38
N GLU A 158 -6.56 9.12 12.34
CA GLU A 158 -5.16 9.48 12.16
C GLU A 158 -4.37 8.97 13.38
N PHE A 159 -3.35 8.16 13.14
CA PHE A 159 -2.57 7.52 14.19
C PHE A 159 -1.11 7.95 14.11
N LYS A 160 -0.47 8.10 15.28
CA LYS A 160 0.95 8.42 15.36
C LYS A 160 1.76 7.15 15.17
N SER A 161 2.37 7.00 14.00
CA SER A 161 3.25 5.87 13.68
C SER A 161 4.53 5.86 14.53
N SER A 162 5.32 4.78 14.41
CA SER A 162 6.59 4.61 15.12
C SER A 162 7.58 5.77 14.84
N THR A 163 8.60 5.92 15.67
CA THR A 163 9.65 6.94 15.46
C THR A 163 10.38 6.74 14.14
N PHE A 164 10.71 5.51 13.78
CA PHE A 164 11.30 5.19 12.49
C PHE A 164 10.42 5.59 11.31
N ALA A 165 9.10 5.43 11.42
CA ALA A 165 8.15 5.77 10.37
C ALA A 165 7.88 7.29 10.22
N ARG A 166 8.52 8.11 11.06
CA ARG A 166 8.44 9.58 11.05
C ARG A 166 9.82 10.22 10.96
N ASP A 167 10.81 9.46 10.52
CA ASP A 167 12.19 9.89 10.33
C ASP A 167 12.37 10.38 8.88
N GLU A 168 12.40 11.70 8.72
CA GLU A 168 12.52 12.34 7.39
C GLU A 168 13.83 11.98 6.67
N ASP A 169 14.93 11.72 7.38
CA ASP A 169 16.18 11.26 6.76
C ASP A 169 15.98 9.84 6.20
N LEU A 170 15.33 8.97 6.97
CA LEU A 170 15.04 7.61 6.53
C LEU A 170 14.07 7.59 5.34
N GLU A 171 13.08 8.48 5.31
CA GLU A 171 12.14 8.68 4.19
C GLU A 171 12.90 9.02 2.89
N LYS A 172 13.79 10.02 2.93
CA LYS A 172 14.60 10.45 1.79
C LYS A 172 15.56 9.35 1.34
N ARG A 173 16.23 8.70 2.28
CA ARG A 173 17.18 7.61 1.98
C ARG A 173 16.50 6.42 1.33
N LEU A 174 15.33 6.03 1.83
CA LEU A 174 14.52 4.97 1.23
C LEU A 174 14.12 5.33 -0.20
N TRP A 175 13.70 6.57 -0.43
CA TRP A 175 13.33 7.05 -1.76
C TRP A 175 14.50 6.97 -2.74
N ASP A 176 15.67 7.51 -2.36
CA ASP A 176 16.85 7.50 -3.22
C ASP A 176 17.34 6.08 -3.50
N PHE A 177 17.32 5.22 -2.49
CA PHE A 177 17.64 3.80 -2.65
C PHE A 177 16.66 3.11 -3.61
N SER A 178 15.35 3.38 -3.47
CA SER A 178 14.33 2.75 -4.31
C SER A 178 14.44 3.17 -5.78
N ASN A 179 14.71 4.45 -6.05
CA ASN A 179 14.93 4.91 -7.43
C ASN A 179 16.15 4.26 -8.06
N LYS A 180 17.26 4.13 -7.30
CA LYS A 180 18.45 3.42 -7.79
C LYS A 180 18.13 1.98 -8.19
N LEU A 181 17.32 1.27 -7.39
CA LEU A 181 16.90 -0.09 -7.72
C LEU A 181 16.05 -0.14 -8.99
N VAL A 182 15.09 0.79 -9.13
CA VAL A 182 14.25 0.89 -10.33
C VAL A 182 15.09 1.19 -11.57
N ASP A 183 16.04 2.12 -11.48
CA ASP A 183 16.92 2.48 -12.58
C ASP A 183 17.79 1.30 -13.04
N VAL A 184 18.37 0.56 -12.08
CA VAL A 184 19.12 -0.67 -12.39
C VAL A 184 18.23 -1.69 -13.09
N ALA A 185 17.03 -1.94 -12.57
CA ALA A 185 16.11 -2.93 -13.13
C ALA A 185 15.56 -2.54 -14.52
N GLN A 186 15.60 -1.26 -14.90
CA GLN A 186 15.24 -0.81 -16.24
C GLN A 186 16.36 -0.97 -17.26
N ASN A 187 17.62 -1.01 -16.81
CA ASN A 187 18.81 -1.11 -17.64
C ASN A 187 19.29 -2.56 -17.87
N THR A 188 18.59 -3.54 -17.30
CA THR A 188 18.77 -4.99 -17.49
C THR A 188 17.64 -5.58 -18.33
#